data_AF-X1AVJ0-F1
#
_entry.id   AF-X1AVJ0-F1
#
_cell.length_a   1.000
_cell.length_b   1.000
_cell.length_c   1.000
_cell.angle_alpha   90.00
_cell.angle_beta   90.00
_cell.angle_gamma   90.00
#
_symmetry.space_group_name_H-M   'P 1'
#
loop_
_entity.id
_entity.type
_entity.pdbx_description
1 polymer ?
#
loop_
_entity_poly.entity_id
_entity_poly.type
_entity_poly.pdbx_seq_one_letter_code
_entity_poly.pdbx_strand_id
1 'polypeptide(L)'
;VGQIAKRQAIVNPENTIYSIKRFMGRKWGEPPGRELPIEEDARRKSYKVTKAPNGDARVVMGNKEYSPPEISAMIIQKLKTDAEAYLGEKVTEAVITVPAYFNDSQRQATKDAGKIAGLEVLRIVNEPTSASLAYGLDKKGEETIAVYDLGGGTFDISILELGPVAERTFQVKSTNGDTHLGGDDFDQRIIDWLCDEFKKDQGIDLRQDKMALQRLNEAAEKAKCELSTVQQTEVNLPFITADASGPKHLSITLTRAKLEQLIMDLVEKSLGPCRQALADAEKTPAQIDGIVLVGGQTRMPLVQQ
;
A
#
# COMPACT_ATOMS: atom_id res chain seq x y z
N VAL A 1 -1.26 14.97 -10.04
CA VAL A 1 -1.85 13.90 -9.19
C VAL A 1 -2.40 12.79 -10.09
N GLY A 2 -2.33 11.52 -9.67
CA GLY A 2 -2.88 10.39 -10.43
C GLY A 2 -2.01 9.96 -11.62
N GLN A 3 -2.65 9.47 -12.69
CA GLN A 3 -1.96 8.88 -13.85
C GLN A 3 -0.93 9.80 -14.52
N ILE A 4 -1.21 11.11 -14.57
CA ILE A 4 -0.27 12.10 -15.11
C ILE A 4 1.02 12.13 -14.29
N ALA A 5 0.92 12.07 -12.96
CA ALA A 5 2.08 12.03 -12.08
C ALA A 5 2.84 10.69 -12.22
N LYS A 6 2.12 9.56 -12.33
CA LYS A 6 2.70 8.23 -12.54
C LYS A 6 3.52 8.18 -13.83
N ARG A 7 3.00 8.69 -14.94
CA ARG A 7 3.69 8.70 -16.26
C ARG A 7 5.02 9.46 -16.27
N GLN A 8 5.12 10.55 -15.51
CA GLN A 8 6.35 11.35 -15.44
C GLN A 8 7.30 10.90 -14.33
N ALA A 9 6.96 9.85 -13.56
CA ALA A 9 7.82 9.34 -12.49
C ALA A 9 9.21 8.96 -13.00
N ILE A 10 9.30 8.33 -14.17
CA ILE A 10 10.56 7.90 -14.79
C ILE A 10 11.53 9.06 -15.03
N VAL A 11 11.02 10.20 -15.50
CA VAL A 11 11.84 11.38 -15.85
C VAL A 11 11.96 12.39 -14.72
N ASN A 12 11.18 12.23 -13.65
CA ASN A 12 11.15 13.12 -12.50
C ASN A 12 11.04 12.34 -11.17
N PRO A 13 11.94 11.37 -10.90
CA PRO A 13 11.79 10.41 -9.80
C PRO A 13 11.87 11.06 -8.42
N GLU A 14 12.67 12.13 -8.27
CA GLU A 14 12.88 12.80 -6.98
C GLU A 14 11.71 13.70 -6.56
N ASN A 15 10.88 14.12 -7.52
CA ASN A 15 9.72 15.01 -7.28
C ASN A 15 8.38 14.30 -7.49
N THR A 16 8.39 12.98 -7.69
CA THR A 16 7.17 12.19 -7.83
C THR A 16 6.93 11.41 -6.55
N ILE A 17 6.02 11.90 -5.72
CA ILE A 17 5.72 11.30 -4.42
C ILE A 17 4.66 10.21 -4.57
N TYR A 18 4.94 9.03 -4.02
CA TYR A 18 4.05 7.87 -3.94
C TYR A 18 4.14 7.23 -2.56
N SER A 19 3.25 6.28 -2.25
CA SER A 19 3.23 5.55 -0.97
C SER A 19 3.30 6.43 0.29
N ILE A 20 2.86 7.69 0.20
CA ILE A 20 2.95 8.67 1.28
C ILE A 20 2.18 8.24 2.54
N LYS A 21 1.16 7.38 2.38
CA LYS A 21 0.38 6.77 3.47
C LYS A 21 1.29 6.03 4.47
N ARG A 22 2.42 5.47 4.04
CA ARG A 22 3.42 4.80 4.90
C ARG A 22 4.14 5.75 5.87
N PHE A 23 4.07 7.06 5.63
CA PHE A 23 4.68 8.11 6.46
C PHE A 23 3.64 8.93 7.25
N MET A 24 2.33 8.67 7.09
CA MET A 24 1.28 9.41 7.79
C MET A 24 1.35 9.21 9.30
N GLY A 25 1.43 10.30 10.07
CA GLY A 25 1.44 10.28 11.54
C GLY A 25 2.63 9.54 12.17
N ARG A 26 3.73 9.41 11.42
CA ARG A 26 4.92 8.61 11.80
C ARG A 26 6.06 9.50 12.29
N LYS A 27 6.84 8.99 13.25
CA LYS A 27 7.98 9.71 13.83
C LYS A 27 9.30 9.00 13.58
N TRP A 28 10.31 9.78 13.22
CA TRP A 28 11.68 9.30 13.09
C TRP A 28 12.17 8.67 14.39
N GLY A 29 12.76 7.47 14.32
CA GLY A 29 13.17 6.70 15.49
C GLY A 29 12.04 6.14 16.34
N GLU A 30 10.80 6.01 15.82
CA GLU A 30 9.73 5.32 16.56
C GLU A 30 10.14 3.85 16.88
N PRO A 31 9.89 3.37 18.13
CA PRO A 31 10.25 2.01 18.55
C PRO A 31 9.48 0.92 17.78
N PRO A 32 9.94 -0.35 17.83
CA PRO A 32 9.48 -1.40 16.92
C PRO A 32 8.05 -1.85 17.21
N GLY A 33 7.12 -1.38 16.37
CA GLY A 33 5.84 -2.03 16.02
C GLY A 33 5.65 -2.12 14.50
N ARG A 34 6.76 -1.93 13.77
CA ARG A 34 6.88 -1.89 12.33
C ARG A 34 8.06 -2.79 11.97
N GLU A 35 7.89 -3.69 11.00
CA GLU A 35 8.99 -4.57 10.59
C GLU A 35 10.18 -3.79 10.01
N LEU A 36 9.96 -2.60 9.47
CA LEU A 36 10.98 -1.75 8.87
C LEU A 36 10.98 -0.34 9.47
N PRO A 37 12.09 0.18 10.00
CA PRO A 37 12.18 1.57 10.45
C PRO A 37 11.83 2.58 9.35
N ILE A 38 11.29 3.73 9.71
CA ILE A 38 10.93 4.81 8.77
C ILE A 38 12.12 5.24 7.93
N GLU A 39 13.30 5.23 8.54
CA GLU A 39 14.58 5.57 7.92
C GLU A 39 14.93 4.62 6.78
N GLU A 40 14.67 3.34 6.97
CA GLU A 40 14.93 2.33 5.95
C GLU A 40 13.87 2.37 4.84
N ASP A 41 12.59 2.60 5.16
CA ASP A 41 11.56 2.83 4.11
C ASP A 41 11.84 4.12 3.33
N ALA A 42 12.30 5.17 3.99
CA ALA A 42 12.74 6.42 3.37
C ALA A 42 13.87 6.20 2.36
N ARG A 43 14.85 5.34 2.69
CA ARG A 43 15.96 4.99 1.77
C ARG A 43 15.51 4.23 0.54
N ARG A 44 14.38 3.52 0.61
CA ARG A 44 13.81 2.78 -0.53
C ARG A 44 13.06 3.70 -1.50
N LYS A 45 12.79 4.96 -1.15
CA LYS A 45 12.07 5.89 -2.02
C LYS A 45 13.02 6.58 -2.99
N SER A 46 12.52 6.84 -4.20
CA SER A 46 13.23 7.65 -5.21
C SER A 46 13.26 9.14 -4.85
N TYR A 47 12.31 9.59 -4.01
CA TYR A 47 12.19 10.95 -3.51
C TYR A 47 12.77 11.08 -2.10
N LYS A 48 13.13 12.30 -1.72
CA LYS A 48 13.77 12.57 -0.43
C LYS A 48 12.73 12.66 0.69
N VAL A 49 12.98 11.92 1.77
CA VAL A 49 12.24 12.00 3.05
C VAL A 49 13.17 12.64 4.09
N THR A 50 12.66 13.59 4.87
CA THR A 50 13.40 14.33 5.90
C THR A 50 12.73 14.21 7.26
N LYS A 51 13.50 14.48 8.32
CA LYS A 51 13.03 14.56 9.69
C LYS A 51 12.74 16.02 10.04
N ALA A 52 11.49 16.33 10.37
CA ALA A 52 11.12 17.64 10.90
C ALA A 52 11.68 17.86 12.32
N PRO A 53 11.79 19.12 12.79
CA PRO A 53 12.27 19.41 14.14
C PRO A 53 11.48 18.72 15.27
N ASN A 54 10.18 18.50 15.07
CA ASN A 54 9.29 17.80 16.00
C ASN A 54 9.37 16.26 15.91
N GLY A 55 10.24 15.74 15.03
CA GLY A 55 10.45 14.31 14.79
C GLY A 55 9.60 13.71 13.67
N ASP A 56 8.64 14.43 13.10
CA ASP A 56 7.74 13.88 12.08
C ASP A 56 8.46 13.68 10.74
N ALA A 57 8.03 12.68 9.97
CA ALA A 57 8.48 12.51 8.59
C ALA A 57 7.93 13.63 7.69
N ARG A 58 8.79 14.19 6.84
CA ARG A 58 8.48 15.16 5.78
C ARG A 58 9.02 14.64 4.46
N VAL A 59 8.49 15.12 3.34
CA VAL A 59 9.00 14.80 2.00
C VAL A 59 9.36 16.07 1.25
N VAL A 60 10.39 15.99 0.41
CA VAL A 60 10.82 17.11 -0.43
C VAL A 60 10.24 16.92 -1.83
N MET A 61 9.56 17.94 -2.34
CA MET A 61 9.12 18.01 -3.73
C MET A 61 9.49 19.38 -4.29
N GLY A 62 10.40 19.40 -5.27
CA GLY A 62 11.08 20.60 -5.73
C GLY A 62 11.92 21.21 -4.61
N ASN A 63 11.73 22.50 -4.37
CA ASN A 63 12.47 23.24 -3.32
C ASN A 63 11.65 23.41 -2.03
N LYS A 64 10.60 22.60 -1.83
CA LYS A 64 9.70 22.72 -0.69
C LYS A 64 9.57 21.39 0.05
N GLU A 65 9.50 21.48 1.37
CA GLU A 65 9.12 20.37 2.23
C GLU A 65 7.62 20.34 2.46
N TYR A 66 7.05 19.14 2.40
CA TYR A 66 5.65 18.86 2.63
C TYR A 66 5.50 17.81 3.71
N SER A 67 4.46 17.94 4.52
CA SER A 67 4.00 16.89 5.41
C SER A 67 3.21 15.82 4.62
N PRO A 68 3.17 14.58 5.13
CA PRO A 68 2.32 13.54 4.57
C PRO A 68 0.84 13.94 4.44
N PRO A 69 0.22 14.69 5.39
CA PRO A 69 -1.12 15.24 5.21
C PRO A 69 -1.25 16.21 4.04
N GLU A 70 -0.27 17.10 3.81
CA GLU A 70 -0.32 18.04 2.68
C GLU A 70 -0.28 17.32 1.33
N ILE A 71 0.57 16.31 1.18
CA ILE A 71 0.61 15.49 -0.05
C ILE A 71 -0.68 14.68 -0.21
N SER A 72 -1.17 14.07 0.88
CA SER A 72 -2.44 13.31 0.85
C SER A 72 -3.62 14.22 0.52
N ALA A 73 -3.62 15.47 0.98
CA ALA A 73 -4.62 16.47 0.64
C ALA A 73 -4.66 16.76 -0.86
N MET A 74 -3.53 16.77 -1.57
CA MET A 74 -3.53 16.92 -3.04
C MET A 74 -4.25 15.76 -3.74
N ILE A 75 -4.15 14.53 -3.18
CA ILE A 75 -4.88 13.36 -3.68
C ILE A 75 -6.37 13.51 -3.40
N ILE A 76 -6.73 13.88 -2.18
CA ILE A 76 -8.13 14.07 -1.76
C ILE A 76 -8.79 15.22 -2.54
N GLN A 77 -8.07 16.33 -2.79
CA GLN A 77 -8.55 17.44 -3.62
C GLN A 77 -8.88 16.97 -5.03
N LYS A 78 -8.05 16.11 -5.63
CA LYS A 78 -8.34 15.54 -6.95
C LYS A 78 -9.63 14.71 -6.92
N LEU A 79 -9.81 13.85 -5.90
CA LEU A 79 -11.03 13.05 -5.75
C LEU A 79 -12.27 13.93 -5.55
N LYS A 80 -12.14 15.00 -4.76
CA LYS A 80 -13.18 16.02 -4.59
C LYS A 80 -13.54 16.66 -5.93
N THR A 81 -12.55 17.14 -6.69
CA THR A 81 -12.79 17.75 -8.01
C THR A 81 -13.48 16.79 -8.98
N ASP A 82 -13.10 15.51 -9.00
CA ASP A 82 -13.77 14.50 -9.81
C ASP A 82 -15.24 14.33 -9.40
N ALA A 83 -15.52 14.27 -8.09
CA ALA A 83 -16.88 14.14 -7.57
C ALA A 83 -17.72 15.38 -7.88
N GLU A 84 -17.17 16.58 -7.71
CA GLU A 84 -17.82 17.85 -8.07
C GLU A 84 -18.14 17.92 -9.57
N ALA A 85 -17.22 17.46 -10.42
CA ALA A 85 -17.45 17.41 -11.87
C ALA A 85 -18.57 16.42 -12.25
N TYR A 86 -18.68 15.30 -11.53
CA TYR A 86 -19.75 14.32 -11.75
C TYR A 86 -21.12 14.81 -11.26
N LEU A 87 -21.16 15.45 -10.09
CA LEU A 87 -22.40 15.93 -9.45
C LEU A 87 -22.90 17.27 -10.02
N GLY A 88 -21.99 18.10 -10.56
CA GLY A 88 -22.30 19.45 -11.03
C GLY A 88 -22.44 20.49 -9.91
N GLU A 89 -22.04 20.16 -8.68
CA GLU A 89 -22.10 21.05 -7.52
C GLU A 89 -20.86 20.92 -6.62
N LYS A 90 -20.72 21.83 -5.64
CA LYS A 90 -19.60 21.81 -4.70
C LYS A 90 -19.76 20.70 -3.67
N VAL A 91 -18.66 20.01 -3.36
CA VAL A 91 -18.60 18.98 -2.32
C VAL A 91 -17.79 19.52 -1.14
N THR A 92 -18.43 19.66 0.01
CA THR A 92 -17.82 20.24 1.21
C THR A 92 -17.57 19.24 2.32
N GLU A 93 -18.16 18.05 2.26
CA GLU A 93 -18.17 17.06 3.33
C GLU A 93 -17.69 15.71 2.81
N ALA A 94 -17.01 14.92 3.66
CA ALA A 94 -16.58 13.58 3.30
C ALA A 94 -16.46 12.63 4.50
N VAL A 95 -16.61 11.34 4.20
CA VAL A 95 -16.13 10.24 5.05
C VAL A 95 -14.85 9.72 4.44
N ILE A 96 -13.79 9.58 5.25
CA ILE A 96 -12.46 9.16 4.78
C ILE A 96 -12.07 7.85 5.49
N THR A 97 -11.58 6.88 4.72
CA THR A 97 -11.15 5.58 5.23
C THR A 97 -9.74 5.63 5.81
N VAL A 98 -9.46 4.76 6.79
CA VAL A 98 -8.11 4.47 7.31
C VAL A 98 -7.95 2.98 7.60
N PRO A 99 -6.73 2.43 7.58
CA PRO A 99 -6.45 1.08 8.07
C PRO A 99 -7.01 0.89 9.48
N ALA A 100 -7.52 -0.30 9.78
CA ALA A 100 -8.10 -0.56 11.10
C ALA A 100 -7.04 -0.39 12.20
N TYR A 101 -5.82 -0.81 11.91
CA TYR A 101 -4.69 -0.75 12.83
C TYR A 101 -3.98 0.62 12.91
N PHE A 102 -4.52 1.68 12.28
CA PHE A 102 -3.99 3.02 12.45
C PHE A 102 -4.17 3.55 13.88
N ASN A 103 -3.10 4.08 14.45
CA ASN A 103 -3.12 4.74 15.76
C ASN A 103 -3.70 6.18 15.69
N ASP A 104 -3.86 6.81 16.85
CA ASP A 104 -4.45 8.15 16.98
C ASP A 104 -3.73 9.22 16.14
N SER A 105 -2.39 9.19 16.11
CA SER A 105 -1.61 10.17 15.32
C SER A 105 -1.85 10.02 13.82
N GLN A 106 -1.95 8.78 13.34
CA GLN A 106 -2.19 8.50 11.93
C GLN A 106 -3.64 8.84 11.53
N ARG A 107 -4.61 8.56 12.41
CA ARG A 107 -6.02 8.94 12.21
C ARG A 107 -6.17 10.46 12.17
N GLN A 108 -5.54 11.18 13.10
CA GLN A 108 -5.56 12.64 13.12
C GLN A 108 -4.90 13.23 11.87
N ALA A 109 -3.73 12.71 11.48
CA ALA A 109 -3.03 13.14 10.26
C ALA A 109 -3.91 12.98 9.00
N THR A 110 -4.66 11.87 8.89
CA THR A 110 -5.60 11.66 7.77
C THR A 110 -6.78 12.62 7.82
N LYS A 111 -7.32 12.90 9.01
CA LYS A 111 -8.37 13.91 9.20
C LYS A 111 -7.88 15.31 8.79
N ASP A 112 -6.65 15.65 9.16
CA ASP A 112 -6.02 16.91 8.77
C ASP A 112 -5.82 17.01 7.26
N ALA A 113 -5.46 15.91 6.58
CA ALA A 113 -5.37 15.87 5.12
C ALA A 113 -6.73 16.21 4.46
N GLY A 114 -7.84 15.67 4.99
CA GLY A 114 -9.19 16.03 4.54
C GLY A 114 -9.50 17.51 4.74
N LYS A 115 -9.14 18.07 5.90
CA LYS A 115 -9.33 19.50 6.20
C LYS A 115 -8.50 20.39 5.27
N ILE A 116 -7.23 20.06 5.03
CA ILE A 116 -6.35 20.77 4.08
C ILE A 116 -6.91 20.69 2.66
N ALA A 117 -7.59 19.59 2.31
CA ALA A 117 -8.28 19.43 1.04
C ALA A 117 -9.58 20.28 0.91
N GLY A 118 -9.96 21.01 1.96
CA GLY A 118 -11.18 21.81 1.97
C GLY A 118 -12.45 20.96 2.12
N LEU A 119 -12.36 19.87 2.89
CA LEU A 119 -13.48 19.03 3.28
C LEU A 119 -13.68 19.06 4.79
N GLU A 120 -14.93 19.12 5.22
CA GLU A 120 -15.35 18.73 6.56
C GLU A 120 -15.36 17.20 6.64
N VAL A 121 -14.49 16.66 7.49
CA VAL A 121 -14.39 15.21 7.68
C VAL A 121 -15.42 14.77 8.72
N LEU A 122 -16.59 14.36 8.24
CA LEU A 122 -17.72 13.92 9.07
C LEU A 122 -17.37 12.68 9.89
N ARG A 123 -16.61 11.77 9.29
CA ARG A 123 -16.19 10.52 9.93
C ARG A 123 -14.90 9.99 9.34
N ILE A 124 -14.05 9.46 10.22
CA ILE A 124 -12.99 8.53 9.85
C ILE A 124 -13.53 7.13 10.09
N VAL A 125 -13.52 6.29 9.05
CA VAL A 125 -14.03 4.92 9.10
C VAL A 125 -12.91 3.92 8.81
N ASN A 126 -12.96 2.75 9.44
CA ASN A 126 -11.97 1.71 9.18
C ASN A 126 -12.25 1.06 7.83
N GLU A 127 -11.20 0.84 7.04
CA GLU A 127 -11.24 0.17 5.73
C GLU A 127 -12.02 -1.17 5.77
N PRO A 128 -11.74 -2.11 6.69
CA PRO A 128 -12.49 -3.37 6.74
C PRO A 128 -13.96 -3.19 7.14
N THR A 129 -14.29 -2.17 7.93
CA THR A 129 -15.70 -1.84 8.24
C THR A 129 -16.43 -1.27 7.02
N SER A 130 -15.75 -0.45 6.22
CA SER A 130 -16.31 0.02 4.95
C SER A 130 -16.53 -1.14 3.96
N ALA A 131 -15.59 -2.08 3.89
CA ALA A 131 -15.73 -3.29 3.08
C ALA A 131 -16.88 -4.19 3.57
N SER A 132 -17.02 -4.39 4.88
CA SER A 132 -18.12 -5.17 5.44
C SER A 132 -19.47 -4.52 5.19
N LEU A 133 -19.56 -3.18 5.26
CA LEU A 133 -20.77 -2.45 4.91
C LEU A 133 -21.14 -2.72 3.45
N ALA A 134 -20.18 -2.61 2.52
CA ALA A 134 -20.42 -2.91 1.10
C ALA A 134 -20.85 -4.36 0.87
N TYR A 135 -20.21 -5.33 1.53
CA TYR A 135 -20.56 -6.75 1.44
C TYR A 135 -21.95 -7.06 2.02
N GLY A 136 -22.27 -6.47 3.18
CA GLY A 136 -23.50 -6.75 3.92
C GLY A 136 -24.77 -6.06 3.40
N LEU A 137 -24.64 -5.08 2.48
CA LEU A 137 -25.79 -4.32 1.96
C LEU A 137 -26.89 -5.21 1.35
N ASP A 138 -26.51 -6.30 0.69
CA ASP A 138 -27.41 -7.23 -0.01
C ASP A 138 -27.69 -8.52 0.78
N LYS A 139 -27.08 -8.68 1.97
CA LYS A 139 -27.17 -9.90 2.76
C LYS A 139 -28.40 -9.88 3.69
N LYS A 140 -29.01 -11.05 3.86
CA LYS A 140 -30.31 -11.19 4.53
C LYS A 140 -30.27 -11.89 5.89
N GLY A 141 -29.14 -12.50 6.26
CA GLY A 141 -28.98 -13.28 7.47
C GLY A 141 -27.83 -12.77 8.34
N GLU A 142 -27.75 -13.31 9.55
CA GLU A 142 -26.58 -13.15 10.40
C GLU A 142 -25.40 -13.94 9.80
N GLU A 143 -24.24 -13.30 9.69
CA GLU A 143 -23.02 -13.92 9.17
C GLU A 143 -21.82 -13.43 10.00
N THR A 144 -20.92 -14.34 10.34
CA THR A 144 -19.58 -14.01 10.83
C THR A 144 -18.62 -14.02 9.64
N ILE A 145 -18.02 -12.86 9.33
CA ILE A 145 -17.10 -12.73 8.20
C ILE A 145 -15.68 -12.37 8.66
N ALA A 146 -14.71 -12.78 7.86
CA ALA A 146 -13.34 -12.31 7.94
C ALA A 146 -13.05 -11.38 6.75
N VAL A 147 -12.68 -10.14 7.01
CA VAL A 147 -12.22 -9.21 5.97
C VAL A 147 -10.70 -9.20 5.96
N TYR A 148 -10.11 -9.78 4.92
CA TYR A 148 -8.66 -9.82 4.68
C TYR A 148 -8.33 -8.72 3.66
N ASP A 149 -7.73 -7.63 4.11
CA ASP A 149 -7.34 -6.49 3.27
C ASP A 149 -5.83 -6.43 3.11
N LEU A 150 -5.33 -6.80 1.92
CA LEU A 150 -3.92 -6.66 1.57
C LEU A 150 -3.77 -5.63 0.43
N GLY A 151 -3.42 -4.42 0.83
CA GLY A 151 -3.27 -3.28 -0.06
C GLY A 151 -1.86 -3.14 -0.64
N GLY A 152 -1.57 -1.95 -1.18
CA GLY A 152 -0.21 -1.61 -1.62
C GLY A 152 0.75 -1.34 -0.46
N GLY A 153 0.24 -0.89 0.69
CA GLY A 153 1.09 -0.43 1.79
C GLY A 153 0.85 -1.08 3.14
N THR A 154 -0.34 -1.64 3.37
CA THR A 154 -0.82 -2.13 4.67
C THR A 154 -1.60 -3.43 4.50
N PHE A 155 -1.61 -4.21 5.58
CA PHE A 155 -2.39 -5.41 5.75
C PHE A 155 -3.29 -5.25 6.98
N ASP A 156 -4.58 -5.53 6.83
CA ASP A 156 -5.53 -5.61 7.94
C ASP A 156 -6.34 -6.91 7.85
N ILE A 157 -6.65 -7.49 9.00
CA ILE A 157 -7.61 -8.57 9.15
C ILE A 157 -8.60 -8.21 10.25
N SER A 158 -9.89 -8.28 9.94
CA SER A 158 -10.96 -8.06 10.92
C SER A 158 -11.96 -9.19 10.90
N ILE A 159 -12.38 -9.63 12.08
CA ILE A 159 -13.52 -10.54 12.26
C ILE A 159 -14.73 -9.70 12.62
N LEU A 160 -15.79 -9.82 11.83
CA LEU A 160 -17.02 -9.05 12.01
C LEU A 160 -18.23 -9.97 12.12
N GLU A 161 -19.17 -9.60 12.98
CA GLU A 161 -20.51 -10.18 13.02
C GLU A 161 -21.49 -9.19 12.38
N LEU A 162 -22.18 -9.68 11.36
CA LEU A 162 -23.26 -8.98 10.67
C LEU A 162 -24.57 -9.39 11.34
N GLY A 163 -25.28 -8.41 11.91
CA GLY A 163 -26.57 -8.62 12.52
C GLY A 163 -27.71 -8.73 11.51
N PRO A 164 -28.92 -9.07 11.97
CA PRO A 164 -30.07 -9.28 11.10
C PRO A 164 -30.53 -7.98 10.41
N VAL A 165 -31.18 -8.13 9.25
CA VAL A 165 -31.61 -7.01 8.37
C VAL A 165 -32.47 -5.97 9.08
N ALA A 166 -33.21 -6.37 10.11
CA ALA A 166 -34.07 -5.47 10.88
C ALA A 166 -33.27 -4.38 11.62
N GLU A 167 -32.06 -4.70 12.08
CA GLU A 167 -31.21 -3.79 12.87
C GLU A 167 -29.94 -3.34 12.13
N ARG A 168 -29.50 -4.10 11.11
CA ARG A 168 -28.27 -3.85 10.30
C ARG A 168 -27.08 -3.43 11.17
N THR A 169 -26.83 -4.18 12.23
CA THR A 169 -25.68 -3.94 13.11
C THR A 169 -24.43 -4.57 12.50
N PHE A 170 -23.32 -3.85 12.55
CA PHE A 170 -22.01 -4.34 12.13
C PHE A 170 -21.10 -4.27 13.35
N GLN A 171 -20.75 -5.42 13.92
CA GLN A 171 -19.90 -5.48 15.10
C GLN A 171 -18.52 -6.01 14.71
N VAL A 172 -17.49 -5.19 14.90
CA VAL A 172 -16.10 -5.67 14.84
C VAL A 172 -15.82 -6.44 16.13
N LYS A 173 -15.53 -7.74 16.02
CA LYS A 173 -15.19 -8.60 17.16
C LYS A 173 -13.70 -8.49 17.51
N SER A 174 -12.87 -8.47 16.48
CA SER A 174 -11.43 -8.30 16.62
C SER A 174 -10.85 -7.67 15.35
N THR A 175 -9.67 -7.05 15.50
CA THR A 175 -8.88 -6.57 14.37
C THR A 175 -7.41 -6.74 14.67
N ASN A 176 -6.65 -7.13 13.66
CA ASN A 176 -5.20 -7.22 13.71
C ASN A 176 -4.64 -6.85 12.33
N GLY A 177 -3.32 -6.78 12.17
CA GLY A 177 -2.72 -6.44 10.89
C GLY A 177 -1.27 -6.01 10.99
N ASP A 178 -0.74 -5.55 9.86
CA ASP A 178 0.57 -4.93 9.77
C ASP A 178 0.48 -3.67 8.88
N THR A 179 0.71 -2.52 9.51
CA THR A 179 0.69 -1.20 8.87
C THR A 179 1.88 -0.95 7.93
N HIS A 180 2.74 -1.95 7.71
CA HIS A 180 3.87 -1.91 6.80
C HIS A 180 4.09 -3.23 6.03
N LEU A 181 3.02 -3.98 5.78
CA LEU A 181 3.03 -5.12 4.87
C LEU A 181 2.09 -4.86 3.70
N GLY A 182 2.58 -4.92 2.46
CA GLY A 182 1.73 -4.73 1.29
C GLY A 182 2.47 -4.92 -0.03
N GLY A 183 1.80 -4.59 -1.13
CA GLY A 183 2.33 -4.75 -2.47
C GLY A 183 3.67 -4.04 -2.74
N ASP A 184 3.96 -2.93 -2.07
CA ASP A 184 5.25 -2.23 -2.14
C ASP A 184 6.41 -3.15 -1.69
N ASP A 185 6.19 -4.01 -0.69
CA ASP A 185 7.21 -4.92 -0.18
C ASP A 185 7.44 -6.09 -1.14
N PHE A 186 6.40 -6.51 -1.85
CA PHE A 186 6.48 -7.53 -2.88
C PHE A 186 7.26 -7.00 -4.09
N ASP A 187 7.00 -5.76 -4.49
CA ASP A 187 7.76 -5.07 -5.53
C ASP A 187 9.23 -4.94 -5.15
N GLN A 188 9.51 -4.58 -3.89
CA GLN A 188 10.88 -4.50 -3.37
C GLN A 188 11.63 -5.84 -3.48
N ARG A 189 10.99 -6.98 -3.21
CA ARG A 189 11.64 -8.31 -3.38
C ARG A 189 12.02 -8.60 -4.82
N ILE A 190 11.19 -8.17 -5.78
CA ILE A 190 11.51 -8.30 -7.20
C ILE A 190 12.66 -7.37 -7.57
N ILE A 191 12.63 -6.12 -7.12
CA ILE A 191 13.70 -5.13 -7.39
C ILE A 191 15.04 -5.61 -6.84
N ASP A 192 15.06 -6.14 -5.62
CA ASP A 192 16.29 -6.65 -5.01
C ASP A 192 16.86 -7.82 -5.80
N TRP A 193 16.01 -8.78 -6.19
CA TRP A 193 16.41 -9.88 -7.05
C TRP A 193 16.94 -9.40 -8.41
N LEU A 194 16.26 -8.46 -9.07
CA LEU A 194 16.70 -7.89 -10.35
C LEU A 194 18.07 -7.18 -10.22
N CYS A 195 18.27 -6.41 -9.16
CA CYS A 195 19.55 -5.74 -8.90
C CYS A 195 20.67 -6.75 -8.65
N ASP A 196 20.39 -7.84 -7.92
CA ASP A 196 21.39 -8.86 -7.61
C ASP A 196 21.78 -9.66 -8.85
N GLU A 197 20.82 -10.06 -9.69
CA GLU A 197 21.11 -10.73 -10.97
C GLU A 197 21.87 -9.80 -11.92
N PHE A 198 21.49 -8.53 -12.02
CA PHE A 198 22.20 -7.57 -12.87
C PHE A 198 23.62 -7.29 -12.37
N LYS A 199 23.83 -7.21 -11.05
CA LYS A 199 25.17 -7.05 -10.47
C LYS A 199 26.04 -8.27 -10.70
N LYS A 200 25.46 -9.47 -10.63
CA LYS A 200 26.15 -10.73 -10.93
C LYS A 200 26.58 -10.83 -12.40
N ASP A 201 25.73 -10.37 -13.32
CA ASP A 201 25.96 -10.44 -14.77
C ASP A 201 26.85 -9.29 -15.30
N GLN A 202 26.59 -8.06 -14.86
CA GLN A 202 27.22 -6.85 -15.40
C GLN A 202 28.20 -6.17 -14.42
N GLY A 203 28.28 -6.60 -13.17
CA GLY A 203 29.15 -5.99 -12.15
C GLY A 203 28.68 -4.63 -11.62
N ILE A 204 27.48 -4.18 -12.01
CA ILE A 204 26.95 -2.84 -11.68
C ILE A 204 25.80 -2.97 -10.69
N ASP A 205 25.83 -2.17 -9.62
CA ASP A 205 24.75 -2.13 -8.63
C ASP A 205 23.74 -1.03 -8.98
N LEU A 206 22.60 -1.41 -9.56
CA LEU A 206 21.55 -0.47 -9.98
C LEU A 206 20.91 0.29 -8.81
N ARG A 207 21.11 -0.16 -7.56
CA ARG A 207 20.59 0.55 -6.38
C ARG A 207 21.24 1.91 -6.15
N GLN A 208 22.38 2.18 -6.78
CA GLN A 208 23.06 3.47 -6.70
C GLN A 208 22.55 4.49 -7.72
N ASP A 209 21.73 4.07 -8.69
CA ASP A 209 21.18 4.91 -9.74
C ASP A 209 19.68 5.12 -9.53
N LYS A 210 19.29 6.36 -9.17
CA LYS A 210 17.89 6.71 -8.90
C LYS A 210 16.98 6.58 -10.12
N MET A 211 17.49 6.85 -11.32
CA MET A 211 16.72 6.70 -12.54
C MET A 211 16.50 5.23 -12.86
N ALA A 212 17.54 4.40 -12.70
CA ALA A 212 17.43 2.95 -12.85
C ALA A 212 16.45 2.37 -11.84
N LEU A 213 16.55 2.75 -10.56
CA LEU A 213 15.63 2.33 -9.50
C LEU A 213 14.17 2.69 -9.82
N GLN A 214 13.89 3.88 -10.32
CA GLN A 214 12.51 4.26 -10.66
C GLN A 214 11.95 3.39 -11.81
N ARG A 215 12.78 3.05 -12.80
CA ARG A 215 12.39 2.17 -13.90
C ARG A 215 12.20 0.72 -13.44
N LEU A 216 13.05 0.25 -12.52
CA LEU A 216 12.91 -1.06 -11.88
C LEU A 216 11.63 -1.14 -11.05
N ASN A 217 11.28 -0.10 -10.30
CA ASN A 217 10.02 -0.04 -9.55
C ASN A 217 8.80 -0.27 -10.44
N GLU A 218 8.70 0.46 -11.56
CA GLU A 218 7.58 0.30 -12.49
C GLU A 218 7.56 -1.07 -13.17
N ALA A 219 8.73 -1.58 -13.55
CA ALA A 219 8.84 -2.90 -14.18
C ALA A 219 8.51 -4.04 -13.20
N ALA A 220 8.91 -3.92 -11.94
CA ALA A 220 8.63 -4.88 -10.88
C ALA A 220 7.13 -4.94 -10.57
N GLU A 221 6.48 -3.79 -10.35
CA GLU A 221 5.03 -3.71 -10.12
C GLU A 221 4.25 -4.33 -11.29
N LYS A 222 4.65 -4.00 -12.52
CA LYS A 222 4.04 -4.55 -13.74
C LYS A 222 4.22 -6.06 -13.80
N ALA A 223 5.44 -6.57 -13.62
CA ALA A 223 5.73 -8.00 -13.67
C ALA A 223 4.96 -8.77 -12.60
N LYS A 224 4.89 -8.25 -11.37
CA LYS A 224 4.08 -8.82 -10.27
C LYS A 224 2.61 -8.95 -10.65
N CYS A 225 2.04 -7.90 -11.23
CA CYS A 225 0.63 -7.88 -11.64
C CYS A 225 0.37 -8.86 -12.80
N GLU A 226 1.23 -8.90 -13.80
CA GLU A 226 1.13 -9.87 -14.91
C GLU A 226 1.20 -11.32 -14.42
N LEU A 227 2.13 -11.62 -13.50
CA LEU A 227 2.30 -12.97 -12.94
C LEU A 227 1.11 -13.45 -12.10
N SER A 228 0.16 -12.57 -11.76
CA SER A 228 -1.11 -12.98 -11.15
C SER A 228 -2.02 -13.71 -12.15
N THR A 229 -1.81 -13.54 -13.46
CA THR A 229 -2.60 -14.21 -14.52
C THR A 229 -1.76 -15.16 -15.36
N VAL A 230 -0.50 -14.80 -15.68
CA VAL A 230 0.42 -15.63 -16.48
C VAL A 230 1.47 -16.36 -15.64
N GLN A 231 2.12 -17.37 -16.20
CA GLN A 231 3.14 -18.18 -15.51
C GLN A 231 4.56 -17.60 -15.58
N GLN A 232 4.82 -16.73 -16.55
CA GLN A 232 6.10 -16.05 -16.72
C GLN A 232 5.90 -14.71 -17.43
N THR A 233 6.80 -13.76 -17.17
CA THR A 233 6.88 -12.47 -17.86
C THR A 233 8.35 -12.09 -18.08
N GLU A 234 8.61 -11.19 -19.02
CA GLU A 234 9.93 -10.68 -19.30
C GLU A 234 10.08 -9.25 -18.76
N VAL A 235 11.07 -9.04 -17.90
CA VAL A 235 11.51 -7.70 -17.49
C VAL A 235 12.57 -7.23 -18.47
N ASN A 236 12.17 -6.34 -19.39
CA ASN A 236 13.04 -5.79 -20.41
C ASN A 236 13.17 -4.26 -20.27
N LEU A 237 14.34 -3.80 -19.81
CA LEU A 237 14.70 -2.40 -19.62
C LEU A 237 15.94 -2.07 -20.45
N PRO A 238 15.77 -1.57 -21.69
CA PRO A 238 16.90 -1.15 -22.50
C PRO A 238 17.52 0.15 -21.97
N PHE A 239 18.83 0.31 -22.12
CA PHE A 239 19.56 1.50 -21.65
C PHE A 239 19.29 1.79 -20.16
N ILE A 240 19.29 0.75 -19.33
CA ILE A 240 18.98 0.88 -17.90
C ILE A 240 20.08 1.66 -17.17
N THR A 241 21.32 1.52 -17.60
CA THR A 241 22.49 2.26 -17.12
C THR A 241 23.59 2.24 -18.19
N ALA A 242 24.77 2.80 -17.90
CA ALA A 242 25.93 2.75 -18.79
C ALA A 242 27.24 2.63 -17.97
N ASP A 243 28.26 2.05 -18.58
CA ASP A 243 29.63 2.02 -18.06
C ASP A 243 30.65 2.44 -19.14
N ALA A 244 31.94 2.26 -18.86
CA ALA A 244 33.01 2.58 -19.81
C ALA A 244 32.94 1.77 -21.13
N SER A 245 32.26 0.61 -21.15
CA SER A 245 32.04 -0.21 -22.35
C SER A 245 30.80 0.21 -23.15
N GLY A 246 29.96 1.08 -22.60
CA GLY A 246 28.78 1.63 -23.27
C GLY A 246 27.47 1.39 -22.51
N PRO A 247 26.32 1.54 -23.18
CA PRO A 247 25.02 1.34 -22.56
C PRO A 247 24.76 -0.12 -22.19
N LYS A 248 24.03 -0.33 -21.10
CA LYS A 248 23.64 -1.64 -20.59
C LYS A 248 22.13 -1.82 -20.62
N HIS A 249 21.70 -3.07 -20.74
CA HIS A 249 20.28 -3.46 -20.84
C HIS A 249 20.01 -4.55 -19.79
N LEU A 250 18.83 -4.53 -19.19
CA LEU A 250 18.32 -5.62 -18.36
C LEU A 250 17.26 -6.36 -19.16
N SER A 251 17.48 -7.64 -19.48
CA SER A 251 16.46 -8.54 -20.02
C SER A 251 16.54 -9.83 -19.23
N ILE A 252 15.49 -10.11 -18.45
CA ILE A 252 15.42 -11.29 -17.60
C ILE A 252 13.98 -11.79 -17.50
N THR A 253 13.80 -13.10 -17.63
CA THR A 253 12.50 -13.75 -17.44
C THR A 253 12.26 -13.99 -15.95
N LEU A 254 11.12 -13.51 -15.45
CA LEU A 254 10.62 -13.81 -14.10
C LEU A 254 9.44 -14.78 -14.21
N THR A 255 9.55 -15.93 -13.56
CA THR A 255 8.46 -16.92 -13.48
C THR A 255 7.63 -16.71 -12.22
N ARG A 256 6.36 -17.16 -12.24
CA ARG A 256 5.49 -17.13 -11.06
C ARG A 256 6.11 -17.90 -9.90
N ALA A 257 6.65 -19.09 -10.16
CA ALA A 257 7.33 -19.89 -9.14
C ALA A 257 8.50 -19.13 -8.49
N LYS A 258 9.30 -18.40 -9.28
CA LYS A 258 10.38 -17.56 -8.73
C LYS A 258 9.82 -16.40 -7.91
N LEU A 259 8.77 -15.73 -8.38
CA LEU A 259 8.10 -14.68 -7.61
C LEU A 259 7.61 -15.21 -6.27
N GLU A 260 6.88 -16.33 -6.26
CA GLU A 260 6.37 -16.97 -5.05
C GLU A 260 7.49 -17.31 -4.06
N GLN A 261 8.64 -17.81 -4.54
CA GLN A 261 9.82 -18.03 -3.70
C GLN A 261 10.37 -16.74 -3.07
N LEU A 262 10.31 -15.60 -3.76
CA LEU A 262 10.85 -14.32 -3.28
C LEU A 262 9.98 -13.67 -2.20
N ILE A 263 8.67 -13.99 -2.17
CA ILE A 263 7.65 -13.29 -1.38
C ILE A 263 6.90 -14.22 -0.41
N MET A 264 7.19 -15.53 -0.40
CA MET A 264 6.52 -16.51 0.47
C MET A 264 6.50 -16.05 1.93
N ASP A 265 7.63 -15.57 2.44
CA ASP A 265 7.73 -15.12 3.83
C ASP A 265 6.83 -13.91 4.13
N LEU A 266 6.59 -13.03 3.14
CA LEU A 266 5.67 -11.90 3.28
C LEU A 266 4.20 -12.35 3.34
N VAL A 267 3.84 -13.40 2.60
CA VAL A 267 2.50 -14.01 2.66
C VAL A 267 2.33 -14.75 3.98
N GLU A 268 3.31 -15.55 4.41
CA GLU A 268 3.25 -16.26 5.69
C GLU A 268 3.13 -15.32 6.89
N LYS A 269 3.75 -14.13 6.82
CA LYS A 269 3.62 -13.08 7.84
C LYS A 269 2.19 -12.58 8.03
N SER A 270 1.36 -12.56 6.97
CA SER A 270 -0.04 -12.15 7.11
C SER A 270 -0.88 -13.16 7.90
N LEU A 271 -0.47 -14.43 7.94
CA LEU A 271 -1.20 -15.49 8.63
C LEU A 271 -1.12 -15.39 10.16
N GLY A 272 -0.06 -14.77 10.69
CA GLY A 272 0.09 -14.50 12.13
C GLY A 272 -1.05 -13.64 12.68
N PRO A 273 -1.25 -12.42 12.15
CA PRO A 273 -2.39 -11.59 12.50
C PRO A 273 -3.75 -12.26 12.26
N CYS A 274 -3.91 -13.08 11.23
CA CYS A 274 -5.16 -13.83 11.00
C CYS A 274 -5.48 -14.78 12.16
N ARG A 275 -4.49 -15.56 12.61
CA ARG A 275 -4.65 -16.46 13.76
C ARG A 275 -4.95 -15.67 15.04
N GLN A 276 -4.28 -14.55 15.25
CA GLN A 276 -4.52 -13.69 16.41
C GLN A 276 -5.93 -13.08 16.40
N ALA A 277 -6.39 -12.58 15.26
CA ALA A 277 -7.74 -12.02 15.13
C ALA A 277 -8.82 -13.07 15.41
N LEU A 278 -8.65 -14.31 14.94
CA LEU A 278 -9.57 -15.41 15.27
C LEU A 278 -9.58 -15.72 16.78
N ALA A 279 -8.40 -15.79 17.40
CA ALA A 279 -8.27 -16.03 18.84
C ALA A 279 -8.92 -14.92 19.67
N ASP A 280 -8.66 -13.65 19.34
CA ASP A 280 -9.22 -12.49 20.03
C ASP A 280 -10.74 -12.38 19.85
N ALA A 281 -11.29 -12.90 18.75
CA ALA A 281 -12.73 -13.00 18.51
C ALA A 281 -13.37 -14.24 19.15
N GLU A 282 -12.58 -15.13 19.77
CA GLU A 282 -13.02 -16.43 20.30
C GLU A 282 -13.72 -17.29 19.23
N LYS A 283 -13.21 -17.27 17.99
CA LYS A 283 -13.73 -18.04 16.86
C LYS A 283 -12.70 -19.01 16.32
N THR A 284 -13.19 -20.11 15.77
CA THR A 284 -12.42 -21.05 14.94
C THR A 284 -12.64 -20.75 13.46
N PRO A 285 -11.73 -21.18 12.55
CA PRO A 285 -11.94 -20.99 11.11
C PRO A 285 -13.27 -21.56 10.58
N ALA A 286 -13.76 -22.66 11.17
CA ALA A 286 -15.02 -23.29 10.78
C ALA A 286 -16.27 -22.47 11.16
N GLN A 287 -16.13 -21.43 11.98
CA GLN A 287 -17.21 -20.53 12.38
C GLN A 287 -17.23 -19.22 11.57
N ILE A 288 -16.39 -19.12 10.54
CA ILE A 288 -16.39 -17.99 9.61
C ILE A 288 -17.20 -18.38 8.38
N ASP A 289 -18.32 -17.68 8.18
CA ASP A 289 -19.28 -17.95 7.09
C ASP A 289 -18.77 -17.44 5.74
N GLY A 290 -17.93 -16.40 5.75
CA GLY A 290 -17.40 -15.79 4.54
C GLY A 290 -16.06 -15.09 4.73
N ILE A 291 -15.21 -15.19 3.71
CA ILE A 291 -13.95 -14.45 3.63
C ILE A 291 -14.09 -13.41 2.53
N VAL A 292 -13.89 -12.13 2.88
CA VAL A 292 -13.92 -11.01 1.96
C VAL A 292 -12.48 -10.57 1.70
N LEU A 293 -12.00 -10.79 0.48
CA LEU A 293 -10.67 -10.33 0.06
C LEU A 293 -10.76 -8.88 -0.47
N VAL A 294 -9.99 -8.00 0.14
CA VAL A 294 -9.92 -6.56 -0.18
C VAL A 294 -8.47 -6.19 -0.51
N GLY A 295 -8.29 -5.17 -1.34
CA GLY A 295 -6.96 -4.69 -1.73
C GLY A 295 -6.38 -5.42 -2.93
N GLY A 296 -5.64 -4.68 -3.77
CA GLY A 296 -5.15 -5.18 -5.06
C GLY A 296 -4.18 -6.35 -4.95
N GLN A 297 -3.45 -6.48 -3.83
CA GLN A 297 -2.44 -7.52 -3.65
C GLN A 297 -3.06 -8.90 -3.38
N THR A 298 -4.34 -8.97 -3.00
CA THR A 298 -5.11 -10.24 -2.88
C THR A 298 -5.45 -10.90 -4.21
N ARG A 299 -5.16 -10.22 -5.34
CA ARG A 299 -5.31 -10.80 -6.69
C ARG A 299 -4.23 -11.82 -7.03
N MET A 300 -3.15 -11.87 -6.25
CA MET A 300 -2.07 -12.84 -6.43
C MET A 300 -2.55 -14.26 -6.05
N PRO A 301 -2.38 -15.28 -6.90
CA PRO A 301 -2.82 -16.65 -6.61
C PRO A 301 -2.29 -17.21 -5.29
N LEU A 302 -1.01 -17.00 -4.97
CA LEU A 302 -0.42 -17.48 -3.72
C LEU A 302 -1.11 -16.89 -2.47
N VAL A 303 -1.63 -15.66 -2.54
CA VAL A 303 -2.35 -15.04 -1.40
C VAL A 303 -3.73 -15.66 -1.21
N GLN A 304 -4.33 -16.21 -2.28
CA GLN A 304 -5.66 -16.83 -2.23
C GLN A 304 -5.62 -18.31 -1.81
N GLN A 305 -4.46 -18.96 -1.95
CA GLN A 305 -4.22 -20.36 -1.61
C GLN A 305 -3.94 -20.52 -0.12
#